data_AF-A0ABD5ZXY4-F1
#
_entry.id   AF-A0ABD5ZXY4-F1
#
_cell.length_a   1.000
_cell.length_b   1.000
_cell.length_c   1.000
_cell.angle_alpha   90.00
_cell.angle_beta   90.00
_cell.angle_gamma   90.00
#
_symmetry.space_group_name_H-M   'P 1'
#
loop_
_entity.id
_entity.type
_entity.pdbx_description
1 polymer ?
#
loop_
_entity_poly.entity_id
_entity_poly.type
_entity_poly.pdbx_seq_one_letter_code
_entity_poly.pdbx_strand_id
1 'polypeptide(L)'
;MATATEPPAGVEFVHEEDGRVTARHVESGVASFGDSEADALRQLADALDSHFGAGESIDDPETWLAEEGIDAEIGEAGSPPWLE
;
A
#
# COMPACT_ATOMS: atom_id res chain seq x y z
N MET A 1 32.34 -2.33 12.49
CA MET A 1 31.69 -3.60 12.11
C MET A 1 30.31 -3.24 11.60
N ALA A 2 30.11 -3.22 10.28
CA ALA A 2 28.80 -2.95 9.70
C ALA A 2 27.97 -4.24 9.81
N THR A 3 26.88 -4.19 10.56
CA THR A 3 25.88 -5.26 10.57
C THR A 3 25.10 -5.12 9.27
N ALA A 4 25.41 -5.92 8.25
CA ALA A 4 24.46 -6.16 7.19
C ALA A 4 23.30 -6.91 7.86
N THR A 5 22.23 -6.19 8.19
CA THR A 5 21.04 -6.81 8.74
C THR A 5 20.48 -7.66 7.60
N GLU A 6 20.41 -8.97 7.80
CA GLU A 6 19.65 -9.79 6.88
C GLU A 6 18.21 -9.27 6.87
N PRO A 7 17.58 -9.19 5.68
CA PRO A 7 16.19 -8.74 5.60
C PRO A 7 15.30 -9.61 6.48
N PRO A 8 14.22 -9.06 7.05
CA PRO A 8 13.23 -9.87 7.75
C PRO A 8 12.75 -10.99 6.82
N ALA A 9 12.66 -12.20 7.35
CA ALA A 9 12.29 -13.38 6.58
C ALA A 9 10.98 -13.13 5.81
N GLY A 10 10.99 -13.36 4.49
CA GLY A 10 9.82 -13.16 3.62
C GLY A 10 9.69 -11.74 3.03
N VAL A 11 10.67 -10.86 3.25
CA VAL A 11 10.72 -9.52 2.63
C VAL A 11 11.97 -9.37 1.76
N GLU A 12 11.80 -8.86 0.54
CA GLU A 12 12.87 -8.44 -0.35
C GLU A 12 12.99 -6.91 -0.34
N PHE A 13 14.21 -6.39 -0.24
CA PHE A 13 14.47 -4.96 -0.38
C PHE A 13 15.06 -4.63 -1.76
N VAL A 14 14.57 -3.54 -2.35
CA VAL A 14 15.14 -2.93 -3.55
C VAL A 14 15.52 -1.50 -3.22
N HIS A 15 16.80 -1.17 -3.39
CA HIS A 15 17.31 0.18 -3.22
C HIS A 15 17.29 0.90 -4.57
N GLU A 16 16.60 2.03 -4.63
CA GLU A 16 16.48 2.85 -5.83
C GLU A 16 17.65 3.85 -5.95
N GLU A 17 17.92 4.33 -7.17
CA GLU A 17 18.99 5.31 -7.43
C GLU A 17 18.77 6.64 -6.71
N ASP A 18 17.51 6.99 -6.43
CA ASP A 18 17.12 8.20 -5.69
C ASP A 18 17.29 8.05 -4.16
N GLY A 19 17.79 6.92 -3.68
CA GLY A 19 18.03 6.65 -2.25
C GLY A 19 16.82 6.10 -1.49
N ARG A 20 15.66 5.98 -2.14
CA ARG A 20 14.48 5.31 -1.57
C ARG A 20 14.69 3.79 -1.48
N VAL A 21 13.92 3.18 -0.59
CA VAL A 21 13.92 1.74 -0.38
C VAL A 21 12.50 1.21 -0.58
N THR A 22 12.38 0.17 -1.40
CA THR A 22 11.14 -0.61 -1.56
C THR A 22 11.27 -1.91 -0.77
N ALA A 23 10.27 -2.22 0.05
CA ALA A 23 10.11 -3.49 0.74
C ALA A 23 8.97 -4.28 0.07
N ARG A 24 9.24 -5.52 -0.32
CA ARG A 24 8.27 -6.41 -0.97
C ARG A 24 8.07 -7.68 -0.16
N HIS A 25 6.83 -7.98 0.21
CA HIS A 25 6.47 -9.26 0.77
C HIS A 25 6.45 -10.34 -0.34
N VAL A 26 7.25 -11.39 -0.17
CA VAL A 26 7.50 -12.39 -1.21
C VAL A 26 6.25 -13.19 -1.55
N GLU A 27 5.47 -13.59 -0.55
CA GLU A 27 4.34 -14.50 -0.76
C GLU A 27 3.13 -13.81 -1.41
N SER A 28 2.81 -12.57 -1.01
CA SER A 28 1.67 -11.83 -1.57
C SER A 28 2.03 -10.96 -2.77
N GLY A 29 3.32 -10.65 -2.96
CA GLY A 29 3.80 -9.69 -3.95
C GLY A 29 3.49 -8.23 -3.60
N VAL A 30 2.86 -7.95 -2.46
CA VAL A 30 2.59 -6.59 -1.98
C VAL A 30 3.92 -5.90 -1.70
N ALA A 31 4.05 -4.67 -2.18
CA ALA A 31 5.23 -3.86 -1.97
C ALA A 31 4.84 -2.46 -1.52
N SER A 32 5.72 -1.85 -0.74
CA SER A 32 5.62 -0.44 -0.36
C SER A 32 7.02 0.17 -0.22
N PHE A 33 7.12 1.49 -0.23
CA PHE A 33 8.41 2.19 -0.25
C PHE A 33 8.50 3.26 0.83
N GLY A 34 9.73 3.67 1.15
CA GLY A 34 10.02 4.76 2.06
C GLY A 34 11.43 5.31 1.89
N ASP A 35 11.73 6.40 2.59
CA ASP A 35 13.05 7.03 2.59
C ASP A 35 14.10 6.19 3.34
N SER A 36 13.65 5.22 4.14
CA SER A 36 14.49 4.26 4.85
C SER A 36 13.86 2.86 4.83
N GLU A 37 14.65 1.82 5.11
CA GLU A 37 14.13 0.46 5.29
C GLU A 37 13.02 0.38 6.36
N ALA A 38 13.17 1.13 7.46
CA ALA A 38 12.17 1.15 8.53
C ALA A 38 10.86 1.79 8.07
N ASP A 39 10.93 2.84 7.26
CA ASP A 39 9.74 3.48 6.71
C ASP A 39 9.10 2.58 5.66
N ALA A 40 9.88 1.96 4.77
CA ALA A 40 9.37 1.01 3.79
C ALA A 40 8.66 -0.18 4.46
N LEU A 41 9.19 -0.69 5.58
CA LEU A 41 8.57 -1.76 6.35
C LEU A 41 7.26 -1.32 7.03
N ARG A 42 7.19 -0.11 7.58
CA ARG A 42 5.93 0.43 8.15
C ARG A 42 4.85 0.53 7.10
N GLN A 43 5.19 1.11 5.95
CA GLN A 43 4.25 1.25 4.85
C GLN A 43 3.87 -0.12 4.26
N LEU A 44 4.77 -1.10 4.28
CA LEU A 44 4.47 -2.48 3.86
C LEU A 44 3.49 -3.15 4.83
N ALA A 45 3.61 -2.92 6.13
CA ALA A 45 2.68 -3.48 7.11
C ALA A 45 1.24 -2.96 6.88
N ASP A 46 1.07 -1.66 6.68
CA ASP A 46 -0.24 -1.06 6.37
C ASP A 46 -0.81 -1.59 5.05
N ALA A 47 0.04 -1.74 4.03
CA ALA A 47 -0.37 -2.32 2.75
C ALA A 47 -0.80 -3.78 2.87
N LEU A 48 -0.14 -4.58 3.71
CA LEU A 48 -0.53 -5.97 3.97
C LEU A 48 -1.84 -6.06 4.74
N ASP A 49 -2.04 -5.19 5.74
CA ASP A 49 -3.30 -5.12 6.48
C ASP A 49 -4.45 -4.71 5.55
N SER A 50 -4.21 -3.78 4.62
CA SER A 50 -5.20 -3.40 3.61
C SER A 50 -5.46 -4.50 2.58
N HIS A 51 -4.44 -5.29 2.21
CA HIS A 51 -4.56 -6.37 1.23
C HIS A 51 -5.30 -7.58 1.78
N PHE A 52 -5.04 -7.96 3.03
CA PHE A 52 -5.65 -9.11 3.68
C PHE A 52 -6.89 -8.76 4.53
N GLY A 53 -7.02 -7.50 4.92
CA GLY A 53 -8.18 -6.97 5.61
C GLY A 53 -9.37 -6.80 4.68
N ALA A 54 -10.57 -6.91 5.24
CA ALA A 54 -11.81 -6.65 4.52
C ALA A 54 -12.21 -5.16 4.55
N GLY A 55 -11.42 -4.31 5.23
CA GLY A 55 -11.79 -2.94 5.57
C GLY A 55 -12.97 -2.87 6.53
N GLU A 56 -13.44 -1.66 6.80
CA GLU A 56 -14.72 -1.42 7.47
C GLU A 56 -15.82 -1.25 6.40
N SER A 57 -16.94 -1.94 6.60
CA SER A 57 -18.10 -1.81 5.70
C SER A 57 -18.82 -0.49 5.97
N ILE A 58 -19.12 0.26 4.92
CA ILE A 58 -19.93 1.49 5.03
C ILE A 58 -21.38 1.14 4.69
N ASP A 59 -22.29 1.34 5.65
CA ASP A 59 -23.71 1.02 5.49
C ASP A 59 -24.42 1.94 4.48
N ASP A 60 -24.13 3.24 4.51
CA ASP A 60 -24.70 4.25 3.62
C ASP A 60 -23.59 5.05 2.92
N PRO A 61 -23.04 4.52 1.82
CA PRO A 61 -21.84 5.06 1.23
C PRO A 61 -22.08 6.38 0.49
N GLU A 62 -23.32 6.67 0.06
CA GLU A 62 -23.70 7.97 -0.51
C GLU A 62 -23.62 9.09 0.55
N THR A 63 -24.16 8.85 1.75
CA THR A 63 -24.07 9.82 2.86
C THR A 63 -22.62 10.06 3.26
N TRP A 64 -21.82 9.00 3.41
CA TRP A 64 -20.40 9.13 3.78
C TRP A 64 -19.61 9.96 2.76
N LEU A 65 -19.81 9.73 1.45
CA LEU A 65 -19.18 10.51 0.39
C LEU A 65 -19.55 12.00 0.46
N ALA A 66 -20.84 12.30 0.70
CA ALA A 66 -21.31 13.67 0.84
C ALA A 66 -20.72 14.39 2.07
N GLU A 67 -20.56 13.68 3.19
CA GLU A 67 -19.91 14.20 4.40
C GLU A 67 -18.43 14.53 4.18
N GLU A 68 -17.72 13.70 3.40
CA GLU A 68 -16.32 13.94 3.00
C GLU A 68 -16.19 14.97 1.87
N GLY A 69 -17.31 15.47 1.32
CA GLY A 69 -17.33 16.43 0.22
C GLY A 69 -16.88 15.84 -1.13
N ILE A 70 -17.02 14.52 -1.29
CA ILE A 70 -16.66 13.78 -2.49
C ILE A 70 -17.89 13.67 -3.39
N ASP A 71 -17.83 14.31 -4.56
CA ASP A 71 -18.86 14.23 -5.59
C ASP A 71 -18.55 13.08 -6.56
N ALA A 72 -18.90 11.85 -6.18
CA ALA A 72 -18.67 10.64 -6.95
C ALA A 72 -19.90 9.72 -6.92
N GLU A 73 -20.26 9.14 -8.08
CA GLU A 73 -21.33 8.16 -8.19
C GLU A 73 -20.79 6.75 -7.94
N ILE A 74 -21.43 6.00 -7.03
CA ILE A 74 -21.03 4.63 -6.71
C ILE A 74 -21.50 3.67 -7.81
N GLY A 75 -20.58 2.87 -8.33
CA GLY A 75 -20.89 1.82 -9.30
C GLY A 75 -20.76 2.25 -10.76
N GLU A 76 -20.15 3.40 -11.05
CA GLU A 76 -19.80 3.72 -12.44
C GLU A 76 -18.77 2.69 -12.93
N ALA A 77 -19.21 1.82 -13.84
CA ALA A 77 -18.37 0.85 -14.54
C ALA A 77 -17.53 1.56 -15.62
N GLY A 78 -16.80 2.60 -15.23
CA GLY A 78 -15.81 3.25 -16.07
C GLY A 78 -14.57 2.38 -16.12
N SER A 79 -14.03 2.15 -17.33
CA SER A 79 -12.66 1.66 -17.43
C SER A 79 -11.77 2.66 -16.69
N PRO A 80 -10.90 2.22 -15.78
CA PRO A 80 -10.10 3.16 -15.05
C PRO A 80 -9.22 3.98 -16.03
N PRO A 81 -8.97 5.26 -15.74
CA PRO A 81 -8.33 6.19 -16.69
C PRO A 81 -6.87 5.84 -17.03
N TRP A 82 -6.27 4.88 -16.35
CA TRP A 82 -4.92 4.38 -16.62
C TRP A 82 -4.88 3.14 -17.53
N LEU A 83 -6.03 2.69 -18.03
CA LEU A 83 -6.16 1.54 -18.93
C LEU A 83 -6.31 1.94 -20.42
N GLU A 84 -6.15 3.22 -20.73
CA GLU A 84 -6.18 3.79 -22.10
C GLU A 84 -4.83 3.70 -22.83
#